data_AF-A0A1I2K7X9-F1
#
_entry.id   AF-A0A1I2K7X9-F1
#
_cell.length_a   1.000
_cell.length_b   1.000
_cell.length_c   1.000
_cell.angle_alpha   90.00
_cell.angle_beta   90.00
_cell.angle_gamma   90.00
#
_symmetry.space_group_name_H-M   'P 1'
#
loop_
_entity.id
_entity.type
_entity.pdbx_description
1 polymer ?
#
loop_
_entity_poly.entity_id
_entity_poly.type
_entity_poly.pdbx_seq_one_letter_code
_entity_poly.pdbx_strand_id
1 'polypeptide(L)'
;MASRHDALDRNPLRDVGALSAQVKNAPRALTVPQLRQLRAALAYDEQAIARDLPDFVSLMMGTGMRIGEAAGLTWAAVNLNAGTVEVRAAVVRVASQGLVRKSTKTDTGLRMLVLPSWCVDMLRDRASRPD
;
A
#
# COMPACT_ATOMS: atom_id res chain seq x y z
N MET A 1 27.04 14.55 7.06
CA MET A 1 27.56 15.25 8.26
C MET A 1 29.06 15.57 8.18
N ALA A 2 29.78 15.29 7.09
CA ALA A 2 31.21 15.58 6.97
C ALA A 2 31.55 17.09 6.99
N SER A 3 30.81 17.93 6.27
CA SER A 3 31.03 19.38 6.27
C SER A 3 30.51 20.11 7.51
N ARG A 4 29.81 19.42 8.42
CA ARG A 4 29.36 19.97 9.72
C ARG A 4 30.32 19.62 10.85
N HIS A 5 31.21 18.66 10.60
CA HIS A 5 32.25 18.21 11.52
C HIS A 5 33.64 18.47 10.91
N ASP A 6 33.74 19.45 10.01
CA ASP A 6 34.97 19.92 9.36
C ASP A 6 35.84 18.85 8.69
N ALA A 7 35.24 17.71 8.34
CA ALA A 7 35.88 16.66 7.54
C ALA A 7 35.86 16.98 6.03
N LEU A 8 35.10 18.00 5.62
CA LEU A 8 35.09 18.57 4.27
C LEU A 8 34.87 20.08 4.38
N ASP A 9 35.71 20.87 3.71
CA ASP A 9 35.67 22.35 3.77
C ASP A 9 34.33 22.96 3.31
N ARG A 10 33.61 22.27 2.42
CA ARG A 10 32.28 22.67 1.95
C ARG A 10 31.46 21.47 1.49
N ASN A 11 30.13 21.59 1.52
CA ASN A 11 29.24 20.60 0.92
C ASN A 11 29.22 20.77 -0.62
N PRO A 12 29.82 19.86 -1.40
CA PRO A 12 29.86 19.98 -2.86
C PRO A 12 28.49 19.85 -3.54
N LEU A 13 27.47 19.36 -2.81
CA LEU A 13 26.10 19.24 -3.29
C LEU A 13 25.25 20.49 -3.03
N ARG A 14 25.80 21.54 -2.42
CA ARG A 14 25.06 22.76 -2.05
C ARG A 14 24.55 23.54 -3.28
N ASP A 15 25.35 23.56 -4.33
CA ASP A 15 25.10 24.35 -5.55
C ASP A 15 24.63 23.47 -6.72
N VAL A 16 24.42 22.19 -6.48
CA VAL A 16 23.86 21.28 -7.49
C VAL A 16 22.36 21.54 -7.59
N GLY A 17 21.91 22.00 -8.76
CA GLY A 17 20.50 22.21 -9.06
C GLY A 17 19.68 20.92 -8.90
N ALA A 18 18.38 21.08 -8.63
CA ALA A 18 17.48 19.94 -8.53
C ALA A 18 17.55 19.08 -9.80
N LEU A 19 17.73 17.76 -9.63
CA LEU A 19 17.65 16.81 -10.74
C LEU A 19 16.20 16.75 -11.22
N SER A 20 15.83 17.61 -12.17
CA SER A 20 14.55 17.53 -12.87
C SER A 20 14.67 16.53 -14.01
N ALA A 21 14.63 15.24 -13.69
CA ALA A 21 14.37 14.25 -14.73
C ALA A 21 12.94 14.46 -15.24
N GLN A 22 12.77 14.72 -16.54
CA GLN A 22 11.45 14.68 -17.15
C GLN A 22 10.89 13.27 -16.94
N VAL A 23 9.78 13.18 -16.20
CA VAL A 23 9.04 11.92 -16.03
C VAL A 23 8.46 11.55 -17.39
N LYS A 24 9.17 10.69 -18.14
CA LYS A 24 8.79 10.32 -19.51
C LYS A 24 7.41 9.67 -19.59
N ASN A 25 6.94 9.05 -18.50
CA ASN A 25 5.63 8.40 -18.41
C ASN A 25 4.94 8.80 -17.11
N ALA A 26 4.04 9.79 -17.18
CA ALA A 26 3.17 10.11 -16.05
C ALA A 26 2.23 8.92 -15.75
N PRO A 27 1.95 8.60 -14.48
CA PRO A 27 0.99 7.55 -14.13
C PRO A 27 -0.39 7.87 -14.71
N ARG A 28 -0.93 6.99 -15.55
CA ARG A 28 -2.31 7.10 -16.05
C ARG A 28 -3.25 6.36 -15.10
N ALA A 29 -4.17 7.09 -14.48
CA ALA A 29 -5.21 6.49 -13.66
C ALA A 29 -6.19 5.65 -14.51
N LEU A 30 -6.72 4.59 -13.91
CA LEU A 30 -7.83 3.82 -14.48
C LEU A 30 -9.12 4.63 -14.38
N THR A 31 -9.94 4.59 -15.43
CA THR A 31 -11.31 5.11 -15.36
C THR A 31 -12.21 4.18 -14.56
N VAL A 32 -13.35 4.68 -14.07
CA VAL A 32 -14.33 3.85 -13.33
C VAL A 32 -14.77 2.61 -14.12
N PRO A 33 -15.07 2.69 -15.43
CA PRO A 33 -15.35 1.50 -16.24
C PRO A 33 -14.18 0.50 -16.30
N GLN A 34 -12.95 0.99 -16.49
CA GLN A 34 -11.75 0.13 -16.52
C GLN A 34 -11.53 -0.57 -15.17
N LEU A 35 -11.78 0.13 -14.06
CA LEU A 35 -11.68 -0.43 -12.72
C LEU A 35 -12.72 -1.53 -12.47
N ARG A 36 -13.96 -1.34 -12.93
CA ARG A 36 -15.01 -2.37 -12.90
C ARG A 36 -14.62 -3.59 -13.73
N GLN A 37 -14.08 -3.37 -14.93
CA GLN A 37 -13.62 -4.44 -15.81
C GLN A 37 -12.46 -5.23 -15.19
N LEU A 38 -11.49 -4.55 -14.56
CA LEU A 38 -10.39 -5.20 -13.85
C LEU A 38 -10.91 -6.08 -12.71
N ARG A 39 -11.81 -5.56 -11.87
CA ARG A 39 -12.41 -6.31 -10.76
C ARG A 39 -13.16 -7.55 -11.26
N ALA A 40 -13.94 -7.41 -12.34
CA ALA A 40 -14.63 -8.53 -12.95
C ALA A 40 -13.65 -9.58 -13.50
N ALA A 41 -12.62 -9.16 -14.24
CA ALA A 41 -11.62 -10.06 -14.79
C ALA A 41 -10.92 -10.89 -13.71
N LEU A 42 -10.54 -10.26 -12.59
CA LEU A 42 -9.92 -10.98 -11.46
C LEU A 42 -10.90 -11.96 -10.79
N ALA A 43 -12.18 -11.60 -10.68
CA ALA A 43 -13.17 -12.44 -10.01
C ALA A 43 -13.57 -13.69 -10.81
N TYR A 44 -13.26 -13.76 -12.11
CA TYR A 44 -13.55 -14.92 -12.96
C TYR A 44 -12.28 -15.69 -13.38
N ASP A 45 -11.10 -15.21 -13.01
CA ASP A 45 -9.83 -15.86 -13.34
C ASP A 45 -9.43 -16.83 -12.22
N GLU A 46 -9.45 -18.13 -12.51
CA GLU A 46 -9.13 -19.19 -11.54
C GLU A 46 -7.75 -19.02 -10.92
N GLN A 47 -6.77 -18.55 -11.70
CA GLN A 47 -5.40 -18.34 -11.27
C GLN A 47 -5.25 -17.12 -10.35
N ALA A 48 -6.07 -16.08 -10.55
CA ALA A 48 -6.14 -14.91 -9.69
C ALA A 48 -6.85 -15.26 -8.38
N ILE A 49 -7.94 -16.01 -8.44
CA ILE A 49 -8.68 -16.51 -7.27
C ILE A 49 -7.76 -17.39 -6.41
N ALA A 50 -7.07 -18.36 -7.02
CA ALA A 50 -6.12 -19.23 -6.31
C ALA A 50 -4.97 -18.48 -5.64
N ARG A 51 -4.64 -17.26 -6.12
CA ARG A 51 -3.64 -16.37 -5.54
C ARG A 51 -4.23 -15.28 -4.65
N ASP A 52 -5.53 -15.35 -4.34
CA ASP A 52 -6.22 -14.41 -3.46
C ASP A 52 -6.14 -12.94 -3.93
N LEU A 53 -6.02 -12.73 -5.25
CA LEU A 53 -5.91 -11.39 -5.84
C LEU A 53 -7.21 -10.58 -5.84
N PRO A 54 -8.43 -11.13 -6.05
CA PRO A 54 -9.63 -10.32 -6.20
C PRO A 54 -9.93 -9.43 -5.00
N ASP A 55 -9.87 -10.01 -3.79
CA ASP A 55 -10.13 -9.30 -2.54
C ASP A 55 -8.95 -8.37 -2.19
N PHE A 56 -7.71 -8.80 -2.43
CA PHE A 56 -6.52 -7.99 -2.19
C PHE A 56 -6.49 -6.71 -3.04
N VAL A 57 -6.76 -6.83 -4.35
CA VAL A 57 -6.82 -5.67 -5.25
C VAL A 57 -8.03 -4.80 -4.92
N SER A 58 -9.19 -5.40 -4.58
CA SER A 58 -10.37 -4.64 -4.15
C SER A 58 -10.11 -3.81 -2.89
N LEU A 59 -9.40 -4.37 -1.90
CA LEU A 59 -8.97 -3.64 -0.70
C LEU A 59 -8.10 -2.43 -1.07
N MET A 60 -7.10 -2.62 -1.94
CA MET A 60 -6.24 -1.51 -2.39
C MET A 60 -7.04 -0.43 -3.13
N MET A 61 -8.01 -0.81 -3.96
CA MET A 61 -8.91 0.14 -4.64
C MET A 61 -9.76 0.94 -3.64
N GLY A 62 -10.28 0.30 -2.60
CA GLY A 62 -11.16 0.93 -1.62
C GLY A 62 -10.45 1.83 -0.61
N THR A 63 -9.16 1.58 -0.37
CA THR A 63 -8.39 2.25 0.69
C THR A 63 -7.28 3.17 0.18
N GLY A 64 -6.81 2.95 -1.07
CA GLY A 64 -5.60 3.61 -1.57
C GLY A 64 -4.32 3.23 -0.82
N MET A 65 -4.33 2.13 -0.06
CA MET A 65 -3.15 1.63 0.64
C MET A 65 -2.04 1.25 -0.35
N ARG A 66 -0.79 1.50 0.03
CA ARG A 66 0.35 0.98 -0.72
C ARG A 66 0.34 -0.55 -0.63
N ILE A 67 0.81 -1.23 -1.67
CA ILE A 67 0.81 -2.71 -1.73
C ILE A 67 1.43 -3.37 -0.48
N GLY A 68 2.52 -2.81 0.06
CA GLY A 68 3.14 -3.31 1.27
C GLY A 68 2.30 -3.08 2.53
N GLU A 69 1.57 -1.98 2.62
CA GLU A 69 0.63 -1.69 3.71
C GLU A 69 -0.54 -2.69 3.66
N ALA A 70 -1.13 -2.91 2.48
CA ALA A 70 -2.21 -3.86 2.28
C ALA A 70 -1.79 -5.29 2.62
N ALA A 71 -0.59 -5.70 2.17
CA ALA A 71 -0.02 -7.01 2.47
C ALA A 71 0.38 -7.18 3.95
N GLY A 72 0.57 -6.07 4.68
CA GLY A 72 0.89 -6.07 6.11
C GLY A 72 -0.34 -5.93 7.02
N LEU A 73 -1.54 -5.85 6.45
CA LEU A 73 -2.78 -5.68 7.19
C LEU A 73 -3.10 -6.94 8.00
N THR A 74 -3.66 -6.73 9.19
CA THR A 74 -4.08 -7.79 10.11
C THR A 74 -5.50 -7.51 10.57
N TRP A 75 -6.29 -8.54 10.87
CA TRP A 75 -7.65 -8.38 11.39
C TRP A 75 -7.74 -7.47 12.63
N ALA A 76 -6.73 -7.48 13.50
CA ALA A 76 -6.65 -6.60 14.68
C ALA A 76 -6.60 -5.08 14.35
N ALA A 77 -6.38 -4.73 13.08
CA ALA A 77 -6.37 -3.35 12.60
C ALA A 77 -7.63 -3.00 11.78
N VAL A 78 -8.59 -3.91 11.65
CA VAL A 78 -9.83 -3.73 10.90
C VAL A 78 -11.00 -3.65 11.88
N ASN A 79 -11.80 -2.59 11.80
CA ASN A 79 -13.05 -2.46 12.53
C ASN A 79 -14.23 -2.44 11.54
N LEU A 80 -14.84 -3.61 11.34
CA LEU A 80 -15.96 -3.79 10.41
C LEU A 80 -17.27 -3.14 10.89
N ASN A 81 -17.39 -2.83 12.18
CA ASN A 81 -18.56 -2.15 12.73
C ASN A 81 -18.47 -0.64 12.48
N ALA A 82 -17.29 -0.07 12.71
CA ALA A 82 -17.02 1.33 12.41
C ALA A 82 -16.72 1.60 10.92
N GLY A 83 -16.52 0.55 10.12
CA GLY A 83 -16.12 0.66 8.72
C GLY A 83 -14.76 1.35 8.56
N THR A 84 -13.79 0.98 9.40
CA THR A 84 -12.45 1.61 9.40
C THR A 84 -11.33 0.59 9.38
N VAL A 85 -10.18 1.01 8.85
CA VAL A 85 -8.92 0.26 8.91
C VAL A 85 -7.78 1.16 9.35
N GLU A 86 -6.92 0.64 10.21
CA GLU A 86 -5.74 1.34 10.70
C GLU A 86 -4.48 0.83 9.99
N VAL A 87 -3.73 1.73 9.37
CA VAL A 87 -2.46 1.40 8.73
C VAL A 87 -1.34 1.38 9.77
N ARG A 88 -1.01 0.18 10.28
CA ARG A 88 -0.01 0.00 11.37
C ARG A 88 1.38 -0.45 10.92
N ALA A 89 1.48 -1.05 9.75
CA ALA A 89 2.70 -1.69 9.28
C ALA A 89 2.71 -1.82 7.75
N ALA A 90 3.89 -2.07 7.20
CA ALA A 90 4.04 -2.48 5.81
C ALA A 90 4.98 -3.68 5.70
N VAL A 91 4.66 -4.60 4.79
CA VAL A 91 5.58 -5.64 4.34
C VAL A 91 6.57 -5.01 3.37
N VAL A 92 7.85 -5.17 3.65
CA VAL A 92 8.95 -4.69 2.81
C VAL A 92 9.96 -5.80 2.56
N ARG A 93 10.60 -5.78 1.40
CA ARG A 93 11.74 -6.66 1.11
C ARG A 93 13.00 -6.04 1.72
N VAL A 94 13.69 -6.80 2.55
CA VAL A 94 14.98 -6.41 3.14
C VAL A 94 16.03 -7.36 2.57
N ALA A 95 17.13 -6.80 2.07
CA ALA A 95 18.28 -7.60 1.62
C ALA A 95 18.70 -8.55 2.75
N SER A 96 19.08 -9.78 2.39
CA SER A 96 19.39 -10.91 3.29
C SER A 96 18.31 -11.41 4.25
N GLN A 97 17.19 -10.71 4.46
CA GLN A 97 16.11 -11.14 5.38
C GLN A 97 14.81 -11.54 4.68
N GLY A 98 14.66 -11.24 3.39
CA GLY A 98 13.43 -11.55 2.66
C GLY A 98 12.30 -10.55 2.97
N LEU A 99 11.06 -11.04 3.02
CA LEU A 99 9.89 -10.20 3.34
C LEU A 99 9.76 -10.03 4.84
N VAL A 100 9.76 -8.78 5.30
CA VAL A 100 9.63 -8.43 6.71
C VAL A 100 8.50 -7.44 6.89
N ARG A 101 7.61 -7.73 7.84
CA ARG A 101 6.58 -6.77 8.29
C ARG A 101 7.22 -5.77 9.25
N LYS A 102 7.34 -4.52 8.83
CA LYS A 102 7.88 -3.43 9.66
C LYS A 102 6.74 -2.53 10.13
N SER A 103 6.75 -2.16 11.40
CA SER A 103 5.89 -1.10 11.91
C SER A 103 6.25 0.23 11.24
N THR A 104 5.25 1.09 11.06
CA THR A 104 5.48 2.48 10.68
C THR A 104 6.22 3.18 11.83
N LYS A 105 7.47 3.56 11.59
CA LYS A 105 8.38 4.10 12.62
C LYS A 105 8.00 5.51 13.12
N THR A 106 7.04 6.17 12.48
CA THR A 106 6.66 7.56 12.78
C THR A 106 5.14 7.71 12.84
N ASP A 107 4.69 8.64 13.69
CA ASP A 107 3.27 8.97 13.92
C ASP A 107 2.52 9.30 12.62
N THR A 108 3.20 9.92 11.66
CA THR A 108 2.68 10.23 10.31
C THR A 108 2.35 8.98 9.46
N GLY A 109 2.93 7.83 9.79
CA GLY A 109 2.66 6.57 9.09
C GLY A 109 1.41 5.84 9.60
N LEU A 110 0.98 6.15 10.83
CA LEU A 110 -0.25 5.64 11.42
C LEU A 110 -1.42 6.50 10.94
N ARG A 111 -2.33 5.90 10.19
CA ARG A 111 -3.55 6.59 9.74
C ARG A 111 -4.74 5.66 9.76
N MET A 112 -5.88 6.21 10.11
CA MET A 112 -7.16 5.53 9.99
C MET A 112 -7.80 5.88 8.66
N LEU A 113 -8.28 4.87 7.95
CA LEU A 113 -8.98 5.01 6.67
C LEU A 113 -10.42 4.55 6.86
N VAL A 114 -11.36 5.33 6.33
CA VAL A 114 -12.76 4.93 6.24
C VAL A 114 -12.93 4.02 5.02
N LEU A 115 -13.64 2.92 5.22
CA LEU A 115 -13.91 1.93 4.19
C LEU A 115 -15.23 2.26 3.49
N PRO A 116 -15.27 2.22 2.15
CA PRO A 116 -16.52 2.16 1.42
C PRO A 116 -17.36 0.95 1.86
N SER A 117 -18.69 1.06 1.86
CA SER A 117 -19.59 -0.01 2.30
C SER A 117 -19.30 -1.35 1.62
N TRP A 118 -19.11 -1.34 0.30
CA TRP A 118 -18.78 -2.54 -0.49
C TRP A 118 -17.47 -3.20 -0.06
N CYS A 119 -16.51 -2.44 0.48
CA CYS A 119 -15.24 -2.97 0.97
C CYS A 119 -15.43 -3.61 2.35
N VAL A 120 -16.30 -3.03 3.20
CA VAL A 120 -16.71 -3.66 4.47
C VAL A 120 -17.42 -4.99 4.20
N ASP A 121 -18.34 -5.02 3.24
CA ASP A 121 -19.07 -6.24 2.88
C ASP A 121 -18.11 -7.33 2.37
N MET A 122 -17.19 -6.97 1.47
CA MET A 122 -16.13 -7.87 1.01
C MET A 122 -15.26 -8.40 2.17
N LEU A 123 -14.91 -7.56 3.15
CA LEU A 123 -14.11 -8.00 4.30
C LEU A 123 -14.91 -8.90 5.26
N ARG A 124 -16.23 -8.68 5.41
CA ARG A 124 -17.11 -9.57 6.17
C ARG A 124 -17.22 -10.94 5.53
N ASP A 125 -17.43 -10.97 4.20
CA ASP A 125 -17.47 -12.21 3.43
C ASP A 125 -16.14 -12.97 3.53
N ARG A 126 -15.02 -12.25 3.50
CA ARG A 126 -13.70 -12.85 3.68
C ARG A 126 -13.51 -13.40 5.10
N ALA A 127 -13.96 -12.68 6.13
CA ALA A 127 -13.84 -13.11 7.52
C ALA A 127 -14.70 -14.34 7.87
N SER A 128 -15.74 -14.62 7.09
CA SER A 128 -16.61 -15.79 7.29
C SER A 128 -16.12 -17.04 6.56
N ARG A 129 -15.17 -16.92 5.63
CA ARG A 129 -14.53 -18.06 4.97
C ARG A 129 -13.52 -18.71 5.92
N PRO A 130 -13.56 -20.03 6.14
CA PRO A 130 -12.48 -20.72 6.83
C PRO A 130 -11.20 -20.65 5.97
N ASP A 131 -10.06 -20.42 6.62
CA ASP A 131 -8.72 -20.47 6.01
C ASP A 131 -8.39 -21.89 5.49
#